data_AF-A0A7C0XVA7-F1
#
_entry.id   AF-A0A7C0XVA7-F1
#
_cell.length_a   1.000
_cell.length_b   1.000
_cell.length_c   1.000
_cell.angle_alpha   90.00
_cell.angle_beta   90.00
_cell.angle_gamma   90.00
#
_symmetry.space_group_name_H-M   'P 1'
#
loop_
_entity.id
_entity.type
_entity.pdbx_description
1 polymer ?
#
loop_
_entity_poly.entity_id
_entity_poly.type
_entity_poly.pdbx_seq_one_letter_code
_entity_poly.pdbx_strand_id
1 'polypeptide(L)'
;DGKTLRRERIDVKHLVKVFNHVIRVRNPQGMICDEVFKAVRRAVKSTLIIIEGEEDLTGFAVLLASPSNSILAYGVPPNIGVALIPTSKENKLKAVKLLKMFKLTRID
;
A
#
# COMPACT_ATOMS: atom_id res chain seq x y z
N ASP A 1 12.88 -7.08 3.53
CA ASP A 1 14.35 -6.89 3.62
C ASP A 1 14.81 -5.53 3.07
N GLY A 2 13.90 -4.55 2.91
CA GLY A 2 14.26 -3.18 2.46
C GLY A 2 14.78 -3.10 1.03
N LYS A 3 14.62 -4.17 0.24
CA LYS A 3 14.98 -4.17 -1.18
C LYS A 3 14.04 -3.24 -1.93
N THR A 4 14.62 -2.46 -2.81
CA THR A 4 13.88 -1.69 -3.80
C THR A 4 14.46 -2.02 -5.17
N LEU A 5 13.68 -1.84 -6.22
CA LEU A 5 14.19 -1.85 -7.59
C LEU A 5 14.89 -0.53 -7.95
N ARG A 6 15.06 0.38 -6.98
CA ARG A 6 15.90 1.57 -7.08
C ARG A 6 17.30 1.20 -6.61
N ARG A 7 18.32 1.92 -7.08
CA ARG A 7 19.74 1.62 -6.78
C ARG A 7 20.08 1.74 -5.29
N GLU A 8 19.22 2.37 -4.48
CA GLU A 8 19.45 2.62 -3.07
C GLU A 8 18.60 1.69 -2.18
N ARG A 9 19.24 1.11 -1.18
CA ARG A 9 18.55 0.41 -0.08
C ARG A 9 17.93 1.43 0.84
N ILE A 10 16.69 1.15 1.26
CA ILE A 10 16.01 1.94 2.27
C ILE A 10 16.44 1.45 3.66
N ASP A 11 16.94 2.36 4.50
CA ASP A 11 17.14 2.07 5.92
C ASP A 11 15.81 2.12 6.67
N VAL A 12 15.16 0.97 6.79
CA VAL A 12 13.90 0.81 7.52
C VAL A 12 14.06 1.22 8.99
N LYS A 13 15.24 1.06 9.60
CA LYS A 13 15.48 1.46 11.01
C LYS A 13 15.48 2.98 11.17
N HIS A 14 15.88 3.71 10.14
CA HIS A 14 15.74 5.16 10.13
C HIS A 14 14.29 5.57 9.87
N LEU A 15 13.61 4.96 8.90
CA LEU A 15 12.21 5.29 8.59
C LEU A 15 11.28 5.15 9.79
N VAL A 16 11.39 4.08 10.59
CA VAL A 16 10.54 3.91 11.77
C VAL A 16 10.70 5.03 12.82
N LYS A 17 11.78 5.82 12.76
CA LYS A 17 11.99 6.99 13.63
C LYS A 17 11.39 8.27 13.08
N VAL A 18 11.08 8.32 11.78
CA VAL A 18 10.53 9.49 11.08
C VAL A 18 9.00 9.57 11.22
N PHE A 19 8.34 8.41 11.32
CA PHE A 19 6.88 8.34 11.43
C PHE A 19 6.42 8.24 12.89
N ASN A 20 5.28 8.86 13.20
CA ASN A 20 4.71 8.86 14.55
C ASN A 20 4.10 7.51 14.93
N HIS A 21 3.61 6.78 13.93
CA HIS A 21 2.97 5.48 14.10
C HIS A 21 3.57 4.46 13.14
N VAL A 22 3.80 3.25 13.63
CA VAL A 22 4.30 2.13 12.82
C VAL A 22 3.36 0.95 13.00
N ILE A 23 2.79 0.46 11.89
CA ILE A 23 1.92 -0.72 11.86
C ILE A 23 2.64 -1.79 11.04
N ARG A 24 2.74 -3.01 11.57
CA ARG A 24 3.24 -4.17 10.82
C ARG A 24 2.08 -5.08 10.46
N VAL A 25 2.05 -5.54 9.21
CA VAL A 25 0.99 -6.43 8.71
C VAL A 25 1.61 -7.43 7.74
N ARG A 26 1.09 -8.67 7.74
CA ARG A 26 1.54 -9.71 6.82
C ARG A 26 0.64 -9.72 5.58
N ASN A 27 1.25 -9.83 4.40
CA ASN A 27 0.52 -10.04 3.14
C ASN A 27 1.31 -11.07 2.30
N PRO A 28 1.02 -12.37 2.40
CA PRO A 28 1.73 -13.39 1.65
C PRO A 28 1.61 -13.19 0.13
N GLN A 29 2.53 -13.81 -0.62
CA GLN A 29 2.57 -13.68 -2.07
C GLN A 29 1.27 -14.17 -2.73
N GLY A 30 0.79 -13.43 -3.73
CA GLY A 30 -0.43 -13.73 -4.47
C GLY A 30 -1.73 -13.46 -3.70
N MET A 31 -1.65 -12.83 -2.53
CA MET A 31 -2.81 -12.52 -1.68
C MET A 31 -3.02 -11.01 -1.52
N ILE A 32 -4.27 -10.63 -1.28
CA ILE A 32 -4.62 -9.33 -0.71
C ILE A 32 -5.39 -9.57 0.57
N CYS A 33 -4.70 -9.46 1.69
CA CYS A 33 -5.27 -9.77 3.00
C CYS A 33 -6.11 -8.60 3.53
N ASP A 34 -7.25 -8.92 4.16
CA ASP A 34 -8.10 -7.92 4.83
C ASP A 34 -7.36 -7.16 5.95
N GLU A 35 -6.31 -7.75 6.52
CA GLU A 35 -5.45 -7.08 7.48
C GLU A 35 -4.79 -5.81 6.92
N VAL A 36 -4.41 -5.81 5.64
CA VAL A 36 -3.85 -4.62 4.98
C VAL A 36 -4.91 -3.52 4.94
N PHE A 37 -6.15 -3.86 4.58
CA PHE A 37 -7.25 -2.90 4.60
C PHE A 37 -7.55 -2.38 6.00
N LYS A 38 -7.51 -3.24 7.03
CA LYS A 38 -7.67 -2.84 8.43
C LYS A 38 -6.55 -1.89 8.88
N ALA A 39 -5.29 -2.19 8.52
CA ALA A 39 -4.14 -1.36 8.84
C ALA A 39 -4.27 0.03 8.21
N VAL A 40 -4.62 0.10 6.91
CA VAL A 40 -4.83 1.37 6.20
C VAL A 40 -5.98 2.17 6.81
N ARG A 41 -7.12 1.53 7.14
CA ARG A 41 -8.26 2.24 7.78
C ARG A 41 -7.93 2.78 9.17
N ARG A 42 -7.01 2.14 9.89
CA ARG A 42 -6.54 2.58 11.21
C ARG A 42 -5.41 3.62 11.12
N ALA A 43 -4.81 3.79 9.95
CA ALA A 43 -3.71 4.71 9.77
C ALA A 43 -4.19 6.15 9.96
N VAL A 44 -3.44 6.90 10.76
CA VAL A 44 -3.64 8.33 10.98
C VAL A 44 -2.48 9.11 10.36
N LYS A 45 -2.47 10.43 10.49
CA LYS A 45 -1.39 11.28 10.00
C LYS A 45 -0.02 10.75 10.47
N SER A 46 0.95 10.70 9.55
CA SER A 46 2.31 10.21 9.82
C SER A 46 2.36 8.75 10.30
N THR A 47 1.71 7.85 9.57
CA THR A 47 1.78 6.40 9.79
C THR A 47 2.64 5.71 8.74
N LEU A 48 3.57 4.88 9.18
CA LEU A 48 4.29 3.91 8.35
C LEU A 48 3.65 2.53 8.49
N ILE A 49 3.21 1.95 7.38
CA ILE A 49 2.76 0.55 7.34
C ILE A 49 3.88 -0.27 6.72
N ILE A 50 4.38 -1.27 7.46
CA ILE A 50 5.40 -2.20 6.99
C ILE A 50 4.71 -3.50 6.63
N ILE A 51 4.79 -3.87 5.35
CA ILE A 51 4.23 -5.12 4.82
C ILE A 51 5.29 -6.22 4.91
N GLU A 52 4.97 -7.29 5.62
CA GLU A 52 5.74 -8.53 5.61
C GLU A 52 5.18 -9.45 4.51
N GLY A 53 5.84 -9.44 3.34
CA GLY A 53 5.43 -10.21 2.17
C GLY A 53 5.32 -9.34 0.92
N GLU A 54 4.26 -9.52 0.13
CA GLU A 54 4.01 -8.79 -1.12
C GLU A 54 3.33 -7.44 -0.89
N GLU A 55 3.93 -6.36 -1.41
CA GLU A 55 3.43 -4.99 -1.29
C GLU A 55 2.60 -4.53 -2.51
N ASP A 56 2.77 -5.17 -3.67
CA ASP A 56 2.34 -4.66 -4.98
C ASP A 56 0.84 -4.33 -5.07
N LEU A 57 0.00 -5.03 -4.30
CA LEU A 57 -1.45 -4.85 -4.31
C LEU A 57 -1.97 -3.94 -3.18
N THR A 58 -1.09 -3.47 -2.29
CA THR A 58 -1.49 -2.63 -1.15
C THR A 58 -1.93 -1.22 -1.57
N GLY A 59 -1.47 -0.74 -2.74
CA GLY A 59 -1.94 0.50 -3.35
C GLY A 59 -3.46 0.53 -3.54
N PHE A 60 -4.09 -0.62 -3.82
CA PHE A 60 -5.55 -0.72 -3.90
C PHE A 60 -6.22 -0.47 -2.55
N ALA A 61 -5.68 -1.04 -1.47
CA ALA A 61 -6.22 -0.83 -0.13
C ALA A 61 -6.16 0.65 0.27
N VAL A 62 -5.04 1.31 -0.02
CA VAL A 62 -4.86 2.76 0.21
C VAL A 62 -5.85 3.57 -0.62
N LEU A 63 -5.94 3.33 -1.94
CA LEU A 63 -6.82 4.08 -2.83
C LEU A 63 -8.29 3.97 -2.40
N LEU A 64 -8.74 2.77 -2.04
CA LEU A 64 -10.14 2.53 -1.68
C LEU A 64 -10.50 3.14 -0.33
N ALA A 65 -9.61 3.05 0.66
CA ALA A 65 -9.84 3.56 2.02
C ALA A 65 -9.61 5.09 2.16
N SER A 66 -8.83 5.70 1.26
CA SER A 66 -8.50 7.14 1.36
C SER A 66 -9.72 8.03 1.10
N PRO A 67 -9.84 9.20 1.75
CA PRO A 67 -10.93 10.14 1.48
C PRO A 67 -10.86 10.69 0.05
N SER A 68 -11.99 11.22 -0.44
CA SER A 68 -12.03 11.95 -1.72
C SER A 68 -11.09 13.18 -1.67
N ASN A 69 -10.59 13.63 -2.82
CA ASN A 69 -9.65 14.75 -2.96
C ASN A 69 -8.27 14.51 -2.31
N SER A 70 -7.88 13.24 -2.13
CA SER A 70 -6.51 12.85 -1.79
C SER A 70 -5.77 12.36 -3.03
N ILE A 71 -4.46 12.16 -2.89
CA ILE A 71 -3.62 11.59 -3.94
C ILE A 71 -2.92 10.36 -3.36
N LEU A 72 -3.04 9.23 -4.06
CA LEU A 72 -2.16 8.09 -3.85
C LEU A 72 -0.89 8.31 -4.67
N ALA A 73 0.25 8.39 -4.00
CA ALA A 73 1.56 8.33 -4.63
C ALA A 73 2.06 6.88 -4.61
N TYR A 74 2.33 6.30 -5.78
CA TYR A 74 2.74 4.91 -5.93
C TYR A 74 4.04 4.80 -6.71
N GLY A 75 5.04 4.11 -6.18
CA GLY A 75 6.29 3.87 -6.91
C GLY A 75 6.05 2.94 -8.08
N VAL A 76 6.48 3.31 -9.29
CA VAL A 76 6.37 2.46 -10.48
C VAL A 76 7.77 2.00 -10.89
N PRO A 77 8.14 0.75 -10.60
CA PRO A 77 9.44 0.22 -10.97
C PRO A 77 9.42 -0.54 -12.32
N PRO A 78 10.60 -0.74 -12.94
CA PRO A 78 11.83 0.04 -12.79
C PRO A 78 11.81 1.30 -13.70
N ASN A 79 12.46 2.40 -13.26
CA ASN A 79 12.71 3.65 -14.02
C ASN A 79 11.47 4.46 -14.50
N ILE A 80 10.27 4.20 -13.99
CA ILE A 80 9.06 4.97 -14.35
C ILE A 80 8.76 6.09 -13.34
N GLY A 81 9.28 5.98 -12.11
CA GLY A 81 9.20 7.03 -11.09
C GLY A 81 8.06 6.81 -10.10
N VAL A 82 7.18 7.79 -9.96
CA VAL A 82 6.03 7.78 -9.04
C VAL A 82 4.77 8.15 -9.82
N ALA A 83 3.75 7.29 -9.78
CA ALA A 83 2.42 7.60 -10.27
C ALA A 83 1.65 8.37 -9.19
N LEU A 84 0.99 9.46 -9.59
CA LEU A 84 0.07 10.22 -8.74
C LEU A 84 -1.37 9.91 -9.18
N ILE A 85 -2.12 9.26 -8.31
CA ILE A 85 -3.46 8.76 -8.61
C ILE A 85 -4.46 9.50 -7.72
N PRO A 86 -5.30 10.39 -8.28
CA PRO A 86 -6.36 11.03 -7.52
C PRO A 86 -7.33 10.00 -6.94
N THR A 87 -7.76 10.19 -5.70
CA THR A 87 -8.74 9.31 -5.03
C THR A 87 -10.19 9.62 -5.46
N SER A 88 -10.38 9.81 -6.77
CA SER A 88 -11.68 10.10 -7.38
C SER A 88 -12.59 8.88 -7.34
N LYS A 89 -13.91 9.12 -7.43
CA LYS A 89 -14.91 8.04 -7.54
C LYS A 89 -14.61 7.11 -8.72
N GLU A 90 -14.18 7.67 -9.85
CA GLU A 90 -13.83 6.91 -11.05
C GLU A 90 -12.64 5.97 -10.79
N ASN A 91 -11.55 6.47 -10.21
CA ASN A 91 -10.37 5.65 -9.93
C ASN A 91 -10.66 4.58 -8.89
N LYS A 92 -11.48 4.87 -7.87
CA LYS A 92 -11.96 3.86 -6.91
C LYS A 92 -12.80 2.78 -7.59
N LEU A 93 -13.69 3.15 -8.52
CA LEU A 93 -14.48 2.17 -9.27
C LEU A 93 -13.60 1.29 -10.19
N LYS A 94 -12.60 1.87 -10.86
CA LYS A 94 -11.61 1.13 -11.65
C LYS A 94 -10.83 0.15 -10.76
N ALA A 95 -10.38 0.61 -9.59
CA ALA A 95 -9.70 -0.21 -8.59
C ALA A 95 -10.54 -1.41 -8.15
N VAL A 96 -11.82 -1.21 -7.81
CA VAL A 96 -12.74 -2.31 -7.45
C VAL A 96 -12.88 -3.32 -8.60
N LYS A 97 -13.01 -2.85 -9.85
CA LYS A 97 -13.12 -3.75 -11.01
C LYS A 97 -11.85 -4.59 -11.21
N LEU A 98 -10.68 -3.97 -11.11
CA LEU A 98 -9.40 -4.68 -11.22
C LEU A 98 -9.21 -5.68 -10.08
N LEU A 99 -9.50 -5.28 -8.84
CA LEU A 99 -9.43 -6.16 -7.66
C LEU A 99 -10.31 -7.41 -7.79
N LYS A 100 -11.48 -7.32 -8.44
CA LYS A 100 -12.36 -8.48 -8.68
C LYS A 100 -11.72 -9.54 -9.59
N MET A 101 -10.67 -9.20 -10.34
CA MET A 101 -9.90 -10.17 -11.12
C MET A 101 -8.94 -10.99 -10.25
N PHE A 102 -8.69 -10.57 -9.00
CA PHE A 102 -7.88 -11.27 -8.01
C PHE A 102 -8.77 -12.02 -7.02
N LYS A 103 -8.29 -13.16 -6.49
CA LYS A 103 -8.97 -13.88 -5.41
C LYS A 103 -8.68 -13.16 -4.09
N LEU A 104 -9.70 -12.62 -3.42
CA LEU A 104 -9.59 -12.22 -2.03
C LEU A 104 -9.57 -13.46 -1.14
N THR A 105 -8.61 -13.53 -0.22
CA THR A 105 -8.46 -14.64 0.72
C THR A 105 -8.28 -14.11 2.14
N ARG A 106 -8.91 -14.78 3.10
CA ARG A 106 -8.66 -14.56 4.53
C ARG A 106 -7.50 -15.44 4.95
N ILE A 107 -6.57 -14.90 5.72
CA ILE A 107 -5.60 -15.73 6.44
C ILE A 107 -6.33 -16.20 7.69
N ASP A 108 -6.37 -17.51 7.89
CA ASP A 108 -6.81 -18.15 9.12
C ASP A 108 -5.66 -18.15 10.15
#